data_AF-A0A2V6XIM4-F1
#
_entry.id   AF-A0A2V6XIM4-F1
#
_cell.length_a   1.000
_cell.length_b   1.000
_cell.length_c   1.000
_cell.angle_alpha   90.00
_cell.angle_beta   90.00
_cell.angle_gamma   90.00
#
_symmetry.space_group_name_H-M   'P 1'
#
loop_
_entity.id
_entity.type
_entity.pdbx_description
1 polymer ?
#
loop_
_entity_poly.entity_id
_entity_poly.type
_entity_poly.pdbx_seq_one_letter_code
_entity_poly.pdbx_strand_id
1 'polypeptide(L)'
;MGRRGAIVLLLGVLIALTPLAQASPPDPTWIPGFYDDADYDDVVLAIIGAVAVGESGVMDPVGPGVVCLGPLIPSGPRPVSARALDSHPPRAPPHPLS
;
A
#
# COMPACT_ATOMS: atom_id res chain seq x y z
N MET A 1 -4.70 -44.38 11.81
CA MET A 1 -4.18 -44.43 10.42
C MET A 1 -2.88 -45.22 10.38
N GLY A 2 -2.76 -46.25 9.54
CA GLY A 2 -1.48 -46.95 9.33
C GLY A 2 -0.54 -46.21 8.36
N ARG A 3 0.74 -46.64 8.28
CA ARG A 3 1.76 -46.06 7.37
C ARG A 3 1.26 -45.88 5.93
N ARG A 4 0.48 -46.85 5.43
CA ARG A 4 -0.12 -46.81 4.09
C ARG A 4 -1.14 -45.67 3.94
N GLY A 5 -1.95 -45.42 4.96
CA GLY A 5 -2.90 -44.30 4.98
C GLY A 5 -2.20 -42.94 5.00
N ALA A 6 -1.11 -42.81 5.75
CA ALA A 6 -0.29 -41.59 5.75
C ALA A 6 0.36 -41.33 4.38
N ILE A 7 0.85 -42.36 3.71
CA ILE A 7 1.42 -42.27 2.35
C ILE A 7 0.34 -41.82 1.35
N VAL A 8 -0.84 -42.45 1.36
CA VAL A 8 -1.95 -42.07 0.46
C VAL A 8 -2.39 -40.63 0.70
N LEU A 9 -2.51 -40.21 1.96
CA LEU A 9 -2.85 -38.82 2.30
C LEU A 9 -1.78 -37.84 1.78
N LEU A 10 -0.50 -38.13 2.01
CA LEU A 10 0.60 -37.27 1.56
C LEU A 10 0.62 -37.12 0.03
N LEU A 11 0.49 -38.23 -0.71
CA LEU A 11 0.38 -38.22 -2.16
C LEU A 11 -0.83 -37.40 -2.62
N GLY A 12 -1.98 -37.59 -1.98
CA GLY A 12 -3.19 -36.81 -2.27
C GLY A 12 -2.98 -35.31 -2.07
N VAL A 13 -2.37 -34.90 -0.96
CA VAL A 13 -2.05 -33.48 -0.68
C VAL A 13 -1.09 -32.91 -1.73
N LEU A 14 0.00 -33.62 -2.05
CA LEU A 14 0.99 -33.15 -3.02
C LEU A 14 0.41 -32.99 -4.43
N ILE A 15 -0.47 -33.91 -4.85
CA ILE A 15 -1.17 -33.82 -6.14
C ILE A 15 -2.19 -32.69 -6.14
N ALA A 16 -2.92 -32.50 -5.04
CA ALA A 16 -3.96 -31.47 -4.93
C ALA A 16 -3.41 -30.06 -4.74
N LEU A 17 -2.17 -29.90 -4.26
CA LEU A 17 -1.61 -28.59 -3.88
C LEU A 17 -1.57 -27.60 -5.06
N THR A 18 -1.05 -28.03 -6.22
CA THR A 18 -0.94 -27.19 -7.41
C THR A 18 -2.29 -26.74 -7.95
N PRO A 19 -3.28 -27.62 -8.21
CA PRO A 19 -4.59 -27.18 -8.69
C PRO A 19 -5.35 -26.34 -7.66
N LEU A 20 -5.17 -26.57 -6.34
CA LEU A 20 -5.74 -25.68 -5.33
C LEU A 20 -5.07 -24.29 -5.35
N ALA A 21 -3.75 -24.23 -5.48
CA ALA A 21 -3.01 -22.97 -5.56
C ALA A 21 -3.31 -22.19 -6.84
N GLN A 22 -3.68 -22.88 -7.93
CA GLN A 22 -4.08 -22.29 -9.21
C GLN A 22 -5.60 -22.06 -9.33
N ALA A 23 -6.40 -22.57 -8.40
CA ALA A 23 -7.84 -22.29 -8.35
C ALA A 23 -8.11 -20.81 -8.01
N SER A 24 -7.20 -20.19 -7.26
CA SER A 24 -7.02 -18.74 -7.28
C SER A 24 -6.07 -18.38 -8.42
N PRO A 25 -6.45 -17.46 -9.34
CA PRO A 25 -5.49 -16.92 -10.29
C PRO A 25 -4.30 -16.32 -9.53
N PRO A 26 -3.06 -16.42 -10.05
CA PRO A 26 -1.93 -15.70 -9.48
C PRO A 26 -2.27 -14.22 -9.37
N ASP A 27 -1.82 -13.57 -8.29
CA ASP A 27 -1.97 -12.11 -8.17
C ASP A 27 -1.40 -11.44 -9.43
N PRO A 28 -2.03 -10.35 -9.93
CA PRO A 28 -1.53 -9.63 -11.08
C PRO A 28 -0.07 -9.24 -10.86
N THR A 29 0.78 -9.53 -11.84
CA THR A 29 2.22 -9.24 -11.75
C THR A 29 2.49 -7.73 -11.65
N TRP A 30 1.57 -6.93 -12.18
CA TRP A 30 1.63 -5.48 -12.20
C TRP A 30 0.24 -4.86 -12.41
N ILE A 31 -0.10 -3.88 -11.57
CA ILE A 31 -1.35 -3.12 -11.57
C ILE A 31 -0.98 -1.64 -11.81
N PRO A 32 -1.47 -1.01 -12.90
CA PRO A 32 -1.22 0.42 -13.15
C PRO A 32 -1.73 1.27 -11.99
N GLY A 33 -0.97 2.30 -11.60
CA GLY A 33 -1.29 3.14 -10.45
C GLY A 33 -0.68 2.63 -9.15
N PHE A 34 -0.62 1.31 -8.93
CA PHE A 34 -0.23 0.76 -7.63
C PHE A 34 1.29 0.57 -7.47
N TYR A 35 1.98 0.24 -8.55
CA TYR A 35 3.39 -0.17 -8.49
C TYR A 35 4.36 0.88 -9.07
N ASP A 36 3.83 1.92 -9.69
CA ASP A 36 4.52 2.96 -10.45
C ASP A 36 4.46 4.34 -9.79
N ASP A 37 4.22 4.41 -8.48
CA ASP A 37 4.15 5.66 -7.71
C ASP A 37 2.98 6.57 -8.14
N ALA A 38 1.92 5.97 -8.70
CA ALA A 38 0.75 6.68 -9.22
C ALA A 38 -0.54 6.37 -8.42
N ASP A 39 -0.39 6.04 -7.13
CA ASP A 39 -1.48 5.80 -6.18
C ASP A 39 -1.81 7.02 -5.31
N TYR A 40 -1.08 8.12 -5.50
CA TYR A 40 -1.29 9.42 -4.87
C TYR A 40 -1.06 9.44 -3.35
N ASP A 41 -0.31 8.48 -2.81
CA ASP A 41 0.08 8.49 -1.40
C ASP A 41 0.98 9.70 -1.06
N ASP A 42 1.79 10.14 -2.02
CA ASP A 42 2.60 11.37 -2.01
C ASP A 42 1.75 12.64 -1.82
N VAL A 43 0.61 12.74 -2.50
CA VAL A 43 -0.35 13.84 -2.37
C VAL A 43 -0.98 13.83 -0.99
N VAL A 44 -1.40 12.65 -0.51
CA VAL A 44 -1.96 12.50 0.85
C VAL A 44 -0.92 12.89 1.89
N LEU A 45 0.32 12.44 1.74
CA LEU A 45 1.43 12.78 2.63
C LEU A 45 1.72 14.29 2.60
N ALA A 46 1.68 14.92 1.43
CA ALA A 46 1.85 16.36 1.28
C ALA A 46 0.74 17.16 1.97
N ILE A 47 -0.53 16.72 1.85
CA ILE A 47 -1.67 17.35 2.54
C ILE A 47 -1.51 17.21 4.06
N ILE A 48 -1.24 16.01 4.56
CA ILE A 48 -1.03 15.77 6.00
C ILE A 48 0.13 16.62 6.51
N GLY A 49 1.24 16.68 5.78
CA GLY A 49 2.39 17.51 6.12
C GLY A 49 2.05 19.01 6.16
N ALA A 50 1.29 19.50 5.19
CA ALA A 50 0.85 20.90 5.15
C ALA A 50 -0.07 21.25 6.34
N VAL A 51 -1.01 20.37 6.68
CA VAL A 51 -1.90 20.53 7.84
C VAL A 51 -1.10 20.50 9.15
N ALA A 52 -0.22 19.51 9.32
CA ALA A 52 0.61 19.38 10.52
C ALA A 52 1.54 20.59 10.74
N VAL A 53 2.09 21.18 9.67
CA VAL A 53 2.88 22.42 9.75
C VAL A 53 2.02 23.61 10.15
N GLY A 54 0.76 23.66 9.72
CA GLY A 54 -0.21 24.70 10.12
C GLY A 54 -0.62 24.62 11.60
N GLU A 55 -0.67 23.41 12.16
CA GLU A 55 -1.05 23.14 13.55
C GLU A 55 0.13 23.15 14.55
N SER A 56 1.36 23.40 14.10
CA SER A 56 2.55 23.47 14.97
C SER A 56 2.53 24.66 15.97
N GLY A 57 1.43 25.41 16.04
CA GLY A 57 1.14 26.36 17.12
C GLY A 57 0.27 25.72 18.20
N VAL A 58 0.89 25.40 19.35
CA VAL A 58 0.30 24.93 20.62
C VAL A 58 -0.02 23.42 20.66
N MET A 59 0.96 22.65 21.15
CA MET A 59 0.71 21.34 21.74
C MET A 59 -0.03 21.52 23.08
N ASP A 60 -1.31 21.14 23.12
CA ASP A 60 -2.01 20.76 24.35
C ASP A 60 -2.24 19.24 24.36
N PRO A 61 -2.30 18.58 25.54
CA PRO A 61 -2.25 17.13 25.64
C PRO A 61 -3.48 16.44 25.02
N VAL A 62 -3.17 15.38 24.26
CA VAL A 62 -4.06 14.50 23.47
C VAL A 62 -5.37 14.14 24.19
N GLY A 63 -6.47 14.71 23.70
CA GLY A 63 -7.82 14.13 23.77
C GLY A 63 -8.33 13.86 22.34
N PRO A 64 -9.44 13.12 22.15
CA PRO A 64 -10.04 12.95 20.82
C PRO A 64 -10.50 14.31 20.28
N GLY A 65 -9.64 14.93 19.48
CA GLY A 65 -9.91 16.20 18.83
C GLY A 65 -10.82 15.97 17.64
N VAL A 66 -12.03 16.55 17.69
CA VAL A 66 -12.86 16.69 16.50
C VAL A 66 -12.19 17.71 15.60
N VAL A 67 -11.56 17.23 14.52
CA VAL A 67 -11.00 18.09 13.48
C VAL A 67 -12.17 18.61 12.62
N CYS A 68 -12.67 19.80 12.94
CA CYS A 68 -13.55 20.52 12.04
C CYS A 68 -12.72 21.08 10.87
N LEU A 69 -12.75 20.39 9.73
CA LEU A 69 -12.17 20.89 8.49
C LEU A 69 -12.95 22.14 8.04
N GLY A 70 -12.47 23.32 8.40
CA GLY A 70 -12.94 24.59 7.85
C GLY A 70 -12.57 24.73 6.37
N PRO A 71 -13.12 25.73 5.66
CA PRO A 71 -12.72 25.99 4.27
C PRO A 71 -11.22 26.33 4.22
N LEU A 72 -10.43 25.48 3.56
CA LEU A 72 -9.03 25.78 3.27
C LEU A 72 -8.98 26.97 2.32
N ILE A 73 -8.47 28.11 2.81
CA ILE A 73 -8.06 29.20 1.94
C ILE A 73 -6.67 28.84 1.42
N PRO A 74 -6.48 28.69 0.09
CA PRO A 74 -5.16 28.43 -0.46
C PRO A 74 -4.23 29.60 -0.10
N SER A 75 -3.30 29.38 0.82
CA SER A 75 -2.14 30.27 0.94
C SER A 75 -1.23 29.96 -0.25
N GLY A 76 -0.66 31.00 -0.85
CA GLY A 76 0.15 30.89 -2.08
C GLY A 76 1.24 29.82 -1.96
N PRO A 77 1.78 29.32 -3.09
CA PRO A 77 2.64 28.14 -3.12
C PRO A 77 3.84 28.32 -2.20
N ARG A 78 3.75 27.71 -1.01
CA ARG A 78 4.89 27.52 -0.13
C ARG A 78 5.52 26.21 -0.55
N PRO A 79 6.77 26.18 -1.03
CA PRO A 79 7.45 24.93 -1.31
C PRO A 79 7.67 24.21 0.03
N VAL A 80 6.74 23.34 0.38
CA VAL A 80 6.96 22.33 1.40
C VAL A 80 7.72 21.24 0.67
N SER A 81 9.00 21.12 0.98
CA SER A 81 9.73 19.91 0.61
C SER A 81 9.11 18.79 1.42
N ALA A 82 8.15 18.09 0.83
CA ALA A 82 7.90 16.71 1.20
C ALA A 82 9.22 16.01 0.90
N ARG A 83 10.06 15.87 1.93
CA ARG A 83 11.21 15.00 1.84
C ARG A 83 10.58 13.64 1.53
N ALA A 84 10.72 13.17 0.30
CA ALA A 84 10.37 11.81 -0.05
C ALA A 84 11.09 10.95 0.99
N LEU A 85 10.31 10.38 1.92
CA LEU A 85 10.80 9.27 2.74
C LEU A 85 11.32 8.29 1.70
N ASP A 86 12.62 7.97 1.71
CA ASP A 86 13.28 7.11 0.73
C ASP A 86 12.34 5.95 0.33
N SER A 87 11.58 6.15 -0.74
CA SER A 87 10.57 5.19 -1.16
C SER A 87 11.32 4.14 -1.94
N HIS A 88 10.93 2.89 -1.74
CA HIS A 88 11.51 1.82 -2.54
C HIS A 88 11.25 2.16 -4.01
N PRO A 89 12.26 2.03 -4.89
CA PRO A 89 12.08 2.40 -6.29
C PRO A 89 10.88 1.65 -6.88
N PRO A 90 10.02 2.32 -7.66
CA PRO A 90 8.81 1.72 -8.20
C PRO A 90 9.13 0.49 -9.04
N ARG A 91 8.21 -0.47 -9.05
CA ARG A 91 8.35 -1.69 -9.86
C ARG A 91 7.99 -1.34 -11.31
N ALA A 92 8.93 -1.56 -12.22
CA ALA A 92 8.71 -1.38 -13.64
C ALA A 92 7.58 -2.29 -14.18
N PRO A 93 6.83 -1.83 -15.20
CA PRO A 93 5.81 -2.65 -15.86
C PRO A 93 6.43 -3.91 -16.50
N PRO A 94 5.67 -5.00 -16.64
CA PRO A 94 6.12 -6.19 -17.34
C PRO A 94 6.42 -5.85 -18.79
N HIS A 95 7.41 -6.51 -19.37
CA HIS A 95 7.72 -6.34 -20.79
C HIS A 95 6.50 -6.73 -21.65
N PRO A 96 6.18 -5.94 -22.69
CA PRO A 96 5.16 -6.34 -23.64
C PRO A 96 5.57 -7.66 -24.29
N LEU A 97 4.64 -8.61 -24.37
CA LEU A 97 4.84 -9.85 -25.11
C LEU A 97 4.97 -9.48 -26.60
N SER A 98 6.12 -9.79 -27.20
CA SER A 98 6.37 -9.62 -28.63
C SER A 98 5.60 -10.62 -29.48
#